data_AF-A0A2K9A383-F1
#
_entry.id   AF-A0A2K9A383-F1
#
_cell.length_a   1.000
_cell.length_b   1.000
_cell.length_c   1.000
_cell.angle_alpha   90.00
_cell.angle_beta   90.00
_cell.angle_gamma   90.00
#
_symmetry.space_group_name_H-M   'P 1'
#
loop_
_entity.id
_entity.type
_entity.pdbx_description
1 polymer ?
#
loop_
_entity_poly.entity_id
_entity_poly.type
_entity_poly.pdbx_seq_one_letter_code
_entity_poly.pdbx_strand_id
1 'polypeptide(L)'
;MKKILWIATILLSIVTLMGCEETRELPTHSAQEIINALEIEYQEGDSKDSVTGSMVFPLTSSLDQKIKISWMSDQPSIIDNFGTVNRPDVDTLVNVSYTVDNYGTKFSGLITFNVLAEEDDEPIEVIKSYTINYYFENIYDEDFTLVESESYEGVVGAYVYINPEKEDGFDISNEQSVTTGTVKEDGSTELSIYYLRKTYTVTLYDGVDILDTVTVKHGHVLSLEDPLKEDYIFLEWLVYQTTQKFDFSTPITSNLRLSAVFKALDDDYTYEGYYAGADGLEGQNLVLFLNELLNNTYQGVDYGDARYMLDDTDKDPNQPGNLILVYLGTSVSGAWDFGNTWNREHVWPRSFLGVSADNSTVNAASDLHNLKPSDPSENSSRSNKYYGNTTNSQTYEPRDAVKGDIARILFYMDVMYDELSLISANEGNTYEMGNLDILLEWHVLDPVDDFEIYRNDMIYGYQYNRNPFIDHPEFVDKVYGSTSSVSMIDVSKVFGSMIETIYIV
;
A
#
# COMPACT_ATOMS: atom_id res chain seq x y z
N MET A 1 123.06 -38.27 -6.13
CA MET A 1 123.36 -39.38 -7.07
C MET A 1 123.28 -40.72 -6.33
N LYS A 2 123.51 -41.85 -7.01
CA LYS A 2 123.44 -43.26 -6.54
C LYS A 2 124.14 -43.50 -5.17
N LYS A 3 123.53 -44.25 -4.23
CA LYS A 3 123.79 -45.67 -3.78
C LYS A 3 125.17 -45.89 -3.07
N ILE A 4 125.42 -46.88 -2.18
CA ILE A 4 124.87 -48.26 -2.08
C ILE A 4 125.06 -48.97 -0.69
N LEU A 5 124.44 -50.16 -0.56
CA LEU A 5 124.55 -51.32 0.38
C LEU A 5 125.92 -51.65 1.04
N TRP A 6 126.08 -52.46 2.12
CA TRP A 6 125.22 -53.14 3.17
C TRP A 6 126.17 -53.72 4.29
N ILE A 7 125.92 -54.68 5.22
CA ILE A 7 124.78 -55.59 5.55
C ILE A 7 124.17 -55.24 6.95
N ALA A 8 124.25 -55.95 8.10
CA ALA A 8 124.77 -57.26 8.55
C ALA A 8 124.24 -57.59 9.98
N THR A 9 124.25 -58.80 10.59
CA THR A 9 123.99 -60.22 10.23
C THR A 9 124.01 -61.08 11.51
N ILE A 10 123.21 -62.19 11.59
CA ILE A 10 123.34 -63.33 12.57
C ILE A 10 122.96 -63.00 14.05
N LEU A 11 122.42 -63.88 14.92
CA LEU A 11 122.04 -65.32 14.84
C LEU A 11 120.52 -65.55 15.14
N LEU A 12 120.15 -66.31 16.20
CA LEU A 12 118.81 -66.81 16.53
C LEU A 12 118.76 -67.37 17.99
N SER A 13 117.58 -67.45 18.62
CA SER A 13 117.33 -68.15 19.90
C SER A 13 115.86 -68.62 20.05
N ILE A 14 115.56 -69.41 21.09
CA ILE A 14 114.25 -70.01 21.48
C ILE A 14 114.27 -70.25 23.02
N VAL A 15 113.20 -70.61 23.76
CA VAL A 15 111.94 -71.35 23.44
C VAL A 15 110.69 -70.67 24.07
N THR A 16 109.60 -71.41 24.31
CA THR A 16 108.22 -70.88 24.41
C THR A 16 107.48 -71.10 25.74
N LEU A 17 106.65 -70.12 26.11
CA LEU A 17 105.26 -70.39 26.48
C LEU A 17 104.37 -69.43 25.67
N MET A 18 103.36 -69.93 24.96
CA MET A 18 102.51 -69.10 24.09
C MET A 18 101.36 -68.47 24.89
N GLY A 19 101.43 -67.16 25.11
CA GLY A 19 100.24 -66.32 25.31
C GLY A 19 99.84 -65.74 23.95
N CYS A 20 98.53 -65.69 23.66
CA CYS A 20 98.06 -65.13 22.40
C CYS A 20 98.05 -63.60 22.50
N GLU A 21 99.08 -62.93 21.96
CA GLU A 21 98.96 -61.51 21.61
C GLU A 21 98.00 -61.41 20.42
N GLU A 22 96.77 -60.97 20.69
CA GLU A 22 95.96 -60.38 19.62
C GLU A 22 96.76 -59.20 19.06
N THR A 23 97.16 -59.29 17.80
CA THR A 23 97.86 -58.21 17.09
C THR A 23 96.88 -57.07 16.86
N ARG A 24 96.71 -56.24 17.88
CA ARG A 24 95.89 -55.02 17.84
C ARG A 24 96.43 -54.13 16.73
N GLU A 25 95.73 -54.12 15.61
CA GLU A 25 95.99 -53.20 14.50
C GLU A 25 96.01 -51.78 15.06
N LEU A 26 97.02 -51.00 14.70
CA LEU A 26 97.21 -49.66 15.24
C LEU A 26 96.39 -48.63 14.44
N PRO A 27 95.85 -47.59 15.09
CA PRO A 27 95.18 -46.48 14.42
C PRO A 27 95.97 -45.94 13.22
N THR A 28 95.40 -46.07 12.03
CA THR A 28 95.96 -45.64 10.74
C THR A 28 95.73 -44.16 10.45
N HIS A 29 94.68 -43.59 11.04
CA HIS A 29 94.28 -42.18 10.89
C HIS A 29 94.13 -41.51 12.27
N SER A 30 94.43 -40.21 12.34
CA SER A 30 94.20 -39.39 13.52
C SER A 30 92.71 -39.07 13.71
N ALA A 31 92.33 -38.69 14.93
CA ALA A 31 90.96 -38.28 15.23
C ALA A 31 90.50 -37.11 14.33
N GLN A 32 91.38 -36.13 14.07
CA GLN A 32 91.01 -34.97 13.23
C GLN A 32 90.77 -35.35 11.77
N GLU A 33 91.54 -36.28 11.20
CA GLU A 33 91.31 -36.76 9.83
C GLU A 33 89.96 -37.47 9.72
N ILE A 34 89.58 -38.27 10.73
CA ILE A 34 88.30 -38.99 10.76
C ILE A 34 87.13 -38.01 10.97
N ILE A 35 87.28 -36.99 11.82
CA ILE A 35 86.28 -35.92 12.01
C ILE A 35 86.09 -35.11 10.73
N ASN A 36 87.18 -34.80 10.01
CA ASN A 36 87.11 -34.09 8.74
C ASN A 36 86.50 -34.92 7.60
N ALA A 37 86.42 -36.25 7.76
CA ALA A 37 85.82 -37.19 6.82
C ALA A 37 84.46 -37.73 7.29
N LEU A 38 83.83 -37.05 8.26
CA LEU A 38 82.53 -37.42 8.84
C LEU A 38 81.39 -36.84 8.00
N GLU A 39 81.12 -37.46 6.87
CA GLU A 39 80.07 -37.06 5.92
C GLU A 39 78.71 -37.61 6.37
N ILE A 40 77.77 -36.72 6.70
CA ILE A 40 76.35 -37.03 6.92
C ILE A 40 75.61 -36.71 5.63
N GLU A 41 74.79 -37.63 5.14
CA GLU A 41 73.95 -37.38 3.96
C GLU A 41 72.63 -36.75 4.42
N TYR A 42 72.28 -35.60 3.83
CA TYR A 42 71.03 -34.87 4.08
C TYR A 42 70.07 -35.08 2.91
N GLN A 43 68.79 -34.79 3.11
CA GLN A 43 67.83 -34.65 2.01
C GLN A 43 68.24 -33.49 1.07
N GLU A 44 67.79 -33.50 -0.18
CA GLU A 44 68.05 -32.39 -1.10
C GLU A 44 67.43 -31.08 -0.56
N GLY A 45 68.28 -30.07 -0.34
CA GLY A 45 67.92 -28.78 0.26
C GLY A 45 68.24 -28.65 1.75
N ASP A 46 68.33 -29.77 2.49
CA ASP A 46 68.61 -29.77 3.93
C ASP A 46 70.08 -29.50 4.27
N SER A 47 70.31 -29.07 5.51
CA SER A 47 71.64 -28.96 6.13
C SER A 47 71.54 -29.06 7.65
N LYS A 48 72.66 -29.14 8.38
CA LYS A 48 72.63 -29.15 9.86
C LYS A 48 71.88 -27.96 10.49
N ASP A 49 71.79 -26.83 9.80
CA ASP A 49 71.14 -25.60 10.30
C ASP A 49 69.67 -25.48 9.85
N SER A 50 69.19 -26.43 9.05
CA SER A 50 67.84 -26.51 8.49
C SER A 50 67.57 -27.96 8.04
N VAL A 51 67.05 -28.78 8.97
CA VAL A 51 66.67 -30.18 8.72
C VAL A 51 65.15 -30.28 8.64
N THR A 52 64.63 -30.83 7.54
CA THR A 52 63.21 -31.09 7.29
C THR A 52 62.93 -32.57 7.01
N GLY A 53 63.93 -33.31 6.52
CA GLY A 53 63.86 -34.73 6.21
C GLY A 53 64.80 -35.59 7.06
N SER A 54 64.69 -36.91 6.91
CA SER A 54 65.59 -37.85 7.59
C SER A 54 66.99 -37.84 6.95
N MET A 55 68.02 -38.01 7.79
CA MET A 55 69.44 -37.99 7.41
C MET A 55 70.04 -39.39 7.46
N VAL A 56 71.18 -39.61 6.80
CA VAL A 56 71.96 -40.86 6.91
C VAL A 56 73.19 -40.63 7.77
N PHE A 57 73.23 -41.24 8.94
CA PHE A 57 74.39 -41.22 9.82
C PHE A 57 75.38 -42.36 9.47
N PRO A 58 76.66 -42.05 9.12
CA PRO A 58 77.62 -43.07 8.74
C PRO A 58 78.01 -43.94 9.94
N LEU A 59 77.92 -45.27 9.79
CA LEU A 59 78.29 -46.26 10.82
C LEU A 59 79.78 -46.68 10.75
N THR A 60 80.51 -46.20 9.74
CA THR A 60 81.94 -46.44 9.51
C THR A 60 82.60 -45.23 8.88
N SER A 61 83.91 -45.04 9.09
CA SER A 61 84.65 -44.00 8.38
C SER A 61 84.80 -44.33 6.89
N SER A 62 84.72 -43.32 6.02
CA SER A 62 85.05 -43.41 4.59
C SER A 62 86.55 -43.66 4.35
N LEU A 63 87.42 -43.29 5.30
CA LEU A 63 88.87 -43.53 5.24
C LEU A 63 89.23 -45.01 5.49
N ASP A 64 88.53 -45.67 6.42
CA ASP A 64 88.72 -47.08 6.76
C ASP A 64 87.43 -47.66 7.33
N GLN A 65 86.82 -48.61 6.61
CA GLN A 65 85.56 -49.26 6.98
C GLN A 65 85.66 -50.12 8.25
N LYS A 66 86.85 -50.44 8.76
CA LYS A 66 87.03 -51.08 10.07
C LYS A 66 86.78 -50.12 11.23
N ILE A 67 87.06 -48.82 11.05
CA ILE A 67 86.76 -47.78 12.05
C ILE A 67 85.23 -47.66 12.16
N LYS A 68 84.69 -47.89 13.35
CA LYS A 68 83.24 -47.89 13.59
C LYS A 68 82.78 -46.57 14.20
N ILE A 69 81.55 -46.17 13.88
CA ILE A 69 80.93 -44.95 14.38
C ILE A 69 79.55 -45.30 14.91
N SER A 70 79.23 -44.84 16.12
CA SER A 70 77.93 -45.04 16.77
C SER A 70 77.37 -43.70 17.22
N TRP A 71 76.09 -43.47 16.94
CA TRP A 71 75.40 -42.20 17.17
C TRP A 71 74.39 -42.31 18.32
N MET A 72 74.20 -41.23 19.07
CA MET A 72 73.26 -41.14 20.18
C MET A 72 72.72 -39.71 20.32
N SER A 73 71.43 -39.54 20.05
CA SER A 73 70.68 -38.28 20.14
C SER A 73 70.30 -37.94 21.58
N ASP A 74 70.27 -36.65 21.92
CA ASP A 74 69.69 -36.17 23.18
C ASP A 74 68.15 -36.12 23.16
N GLN A 75 67.54 -36.08 21.98
CA GLN A 75 66.09 -36.02 21.75
C GLN A 75 65.67 -37.08 20.71
N PRO A 76 65.68 -38.38 21.08
CA PRO A 76 65.40 -39.51 20.18
C PRO A 76 63.96 -39.58 19.65
N SER A 77 63.07 -38.68 20.07
CA SER A 77 61.74 -38.48 19.49
C SER A 77 61.74 -37.56 18.27
N ILE A 78 62.73 -36.66 18.14
CA ILE A 78 62.83 -35.68 17.04
C ILE A 78 63.89 -36.13 16.02
N ILE A 79 65.08 -36.55 16.48
CA ILE A 79 66.06 -37.26 15.65
C ILE A 79 66.47 -38.54 16.37
N ASP A 80 66.26 -39.71 15.78
CA ASP A 80 66.66 -40.98 16.39
C ASP A 80 68.17 -41.27 16.24
N ASN A 81 68.63 -42.43 16.74
CA ASN A 81 70.04 -42.81 16.69
C ASN A 81 70.52 -43.34 15.32
N PHE A 82 69.64 -43.38 14.32
CA PHE A 82 69.92 -43.81 12.94
C PHE A 82 69.86 -42.64 11.94
N GLY A 83 69.21 -41.54 12.31
CA GLY A 83 69.02 -40.34 11.51
C GLY A 83 67.56 -40.12 11.07
N THR A 84 66.61 -40.93 11.53
CA THR A 84 65.17 -40.72 11.28
C THR A 84 64.74 -39.43 11.97
N VAL A 85 64.10 -38.53 11.24
CA VAL A 85 63.59 -37.25 11.74
C VAL A 85 62.07 -37.28 11.80
N ASN A 86 61.51 -36.93 12.96
CA ASN A 86 60.11 -36.51 13.10
C ASN A 86 60.14 -35.01 13.41
N ARG A 87 59.40 -34.19 12.65
CA ARG A 87 59.40 -32.74 12.86
C ARG A 87 58.64 -32.38 14.15
N PRO A 88 59.09 -31.39 14.92
CA PRO A 88 58.40 -30.86 16.11
C PRO A 88 57.38 -29.77 15.73
N ASP A 89 56.55 -29.34 16.67
CA ASP A 89 55.63 -28.19 16.48
C ASP A 89 56.36 -26.82 16.37
N VAL A 90 57.64 -26.76 16.76
CA VAL A 90 58.48 -25.54 16.76
C VAL A 90 59.96 -25.88 16.51
N ASP A 91 60.68 -25.02 15.77
CA ASP A 91 62.11 -25.17 15.45
C ASP A 91 62.94 -25.58 16.69
N THR A 92 63.54 -26.77 16.63
CA THR A 92 64.20 -27.39 17.79
C THR A 92 65.64 -27.79 17.48
N LEU A 93 66.55 -27.32 18.35
CA LEU A 93 67.94 -27.76 18.34
C LEU A 93 68.08 -29.12 19.03
N VAL A 94 68.57 -30.11 18.29
CA VAL A 94 68.84 -31.48 18.74
C VAL A 94 70.34 -31.76 18.69
N ASN A 95 70.91 -32.30 19.77
CA ASN A 95 72.34 -32.60 19.84
C ASN A 95 72.56 -34.11 19.70
N VAL A 96 73.14 -34.53 18.57
CA VAL A 96 73.53 -35.93 18.36
C VAL A 96 75.02 -36.07 18.64
N SER A 97 75.34 -36.91 19.62
CA SER A 97 76.70 -37.31 19.92
C SER A 97 77.12 -38.47 19.02
N TYR A 98 78.35 -38.41 18.50
CA TYR A 98 78.98 -39.54 17.82
C TYR A 98 80.15 -40.07 18.64
N THR A 99 80.36 -41.38 18.61
CA THR A 99 81.54 -42.04 19.19
C THR A 99 82.20 -42.90 18.13
N VAL A 100 83.49 -42.68 17.93
CA VAL A 100 84.33 -43.42 16.97
C VAL A 100 85.14 -44.47 17.71
N ASP A 101 85.17 -45.70 17.20
CA ASP A 101 86.06 -46.77 17.61
C ASP A 101 87.14 -46.99 16.54
N ASN A 102 88.31 -46.41 16.77
CA ASN A 102 89.49 -46.49 15.92
C ASN A 102 90.43 -47.55 16.52
N TYR A 103 90.20 -48.82 16.18
CA TYR A 103 90.95 -49.98 16.68
C TYR A 103 91.08 -50.04 18.22
N GLY A 104 89.95 -49.92 18.91
CA GLY A 104 89.85 -49.87 20.37
C GLY A 104 90.28 -48.54 21.00
N THR A 105 90.62 -47.54 20.19
CA THR A 105 90.90 -46.17 20.64
C THR A 105 89.65 -45.34 20.40
N LYS A 106 88.99 -44.91 21.48
CA LYS A 106 87.71 -44.20 21.40
C LYS A 106 87.86 -42.70 21.59
N PHE A 107 87.14 -41.95 20.77
CA PHE A 107 86.88 -40.53 20.95
C PHE A 107 85.44 -40.23 20.53
N SER A 108 84.90 -39.12 21.02
CA SER A 108 83.52 -38.71 20.78
C SER A 108 83.45 -37.23 20.45
N GLY A 109 82.42 -36.83 19.72
CA GLY A 109 82.08 -35.44 19.44
C GLY A 109 80.58 -35.22 19.47
N LEU A 110 80.17 -33.98 19.24
CA LEU A 110 78.77 -33.55 19.26
C LEU A 110 78.49 -32.74 17.99
N ILE A 111 77.32 -32.97 17.38
CA ILE A 111 76.80 -32.14 16.29
C ILE A 111 75.39 -31.70 16.71
N THR A 112 75.16 -30.39 16.68
CA THR A 112 73.83 -29.81 16.88
C THR A 112 73.19 -29.65 15.51
N PHE A 113 71.94 -30.13 15.40
CA PHE A 113 71.07 -29.99 14.24
C PHE A 113 69.90 -29.08 14.60
N ASN A 114 69.44 -28.26 13.67
CA ASN A 114 68.22 -27.48 13.79
C ASN A 114 67.12 -28.15 12.96
N VAL A 115 66.18 -28.82 13.62
CA VAL A 115 65.02 -29.44 12.96
C VAL A 115 63.91 -28.41 12.88
N LEU A 116 63.47 -28.09 11.67
CA LEU A 116 62.43 -27.09 11.44
C LEU A 116 61.05 -27.64 11.81
N ALA A 117 60.20 -26.78 12.35
CA ALA A 117 58.83 -27.10 12.73
C ALA A 117 58.06 -27.80 11.59
N GLU A 118 57.15 -28.73 11.89
CA GLU A 118 56.17 -29.19 10.89
C GLU A 118 55.19 -28.04 10.59
N GLU A 119 54.91 -27.81 9.30
CA GLU A 119 54.01 -26.74 8.88
C GLU A 119 52.59 -27.32 8.82
N ASP A 120 51.69 -26.82 9.69
CA ASP A 120 50.28 -27.20 9.75
C ASP A 120 49.52 -26.73 8.48
N ASP A 121 49.68 -27.48 7.39
CA ASP A 121 48.92 -27.34 6.14
C ASP A 121 47.47 -27.87 6.29
N GLU A 122 46.76 -27.37 7.30
CA GLU A 122 45.28 -27.32 7.26
C GLU A 122 44.88 -26.50 6.02
N PRO A 123 44.10 -27.07 5.07
CA PRO A 123 43.84 -26.41 3.79
C PRO A 123 43.03 -25.14 4.00
N ILE A 124 43.72 -23.99 3.90
CA ILE A 124 43.14 -22.65 4.14
C ILE A 124 41.84 -22.51 3.34
N GLU A 125 40.71 -22.49 4.04
CA GLU A 125 39.41 -22.26 3.40
C GLU A 125 39.42 -20.89 2.72
N VAL A 126 39.45 -20.90 1.39
CA VAL A 126 39.45 -19.66 0.60
C VAL A 126 38.05 -19.06 0.71
N ILE A 127 37.88 -18.14 1.64
CA ILE A 127 36.67 -17.33 1.77
C ILE A 127 36.66 -16.28 0.65
N LYS A 128 35.50 -16.13 0.00
CA LYS A 128 35.23 -15.09 -1.00
C LYS A 128 33.90 -14.42 -0.74
N SER A 129 33.82 -13.16 -1.13
CA SER A 129 32.57 -12.42 -1.21
C SER A 129 31.66 -13.03 -2.29
N TYR A 130 30.36 -13.03 -2.02
CA TYR A 130 29.31 -13.19 -3.01
C TYR A 130 28.19 -12.18 -2.74
N THR A 131 27.48 -11.77 -3.79
CA THR A 131 26.51 -10.68 -3.73
C THR A 131 25.09 -11.21 -3.87
N ILE A 132 24.14 -10.65 -3.12
CA ILE A 132 22.70 -10.84 -3.33
C ILE A 132 22.10 -9.50 -3.72
N ASN A 133 21.52 -9.46 -4.92
CA ASN A 133 20.96 -8.26 -5.53
C ASN A 133 19.42 -8.33 -5.50
N TYR A 134 18.77 -7.32 -4.93
CA TYR A 134 17.31 -7.25 -4.80
C TYR A 134 16.73 -6.22 -5.78
N TYR A 135 16.04 -6.75 -6.79
CA TYR A 135 15.42 -6.02 -7.88
C TYR A 135 13.92 -5.91 -7.66
N PHE A 136 13.39 -4.69 -7.71
CA PHE A 136 11.95 -4.43 -7.57
C PHE A 136 11.39 -3.90 -8.88
N GLU A 137 10.23 -4.41 -9.28
CA GLU A 137 9.55 -3.97 -10.50
C GLU A 137 9.14 -2.50 -10.37
N ASN A 138 9.45 -1.75 -11.42
CA ASN A 138 9.17 -0.33 -11.51
C ASN A 138 7.66 -0.07 -11.51
N ILE A 139 7.31 1.18 -11.19
CA ILE A 139 5.91 1.61 -11.04
C ILE A 139 5.32 2.18 -12.34
N TYR A 140 6.16 2.63 -13.27
CA TYR A 140 5.78 3.29 -14.53
C TYR A 140 6.00 2.43 -15.79
N ASP A 141 6.71 1.30 -15.65
CA ASP A 141 7.19 0.44 -16.73
C ASP A 141 7.36 -1.00 -16.22
N GLU A 142 7.75 -1.94 -17.08
CA GLU A 142 7.95 -3.37 -16.76
C GLU A 142 9.43 -3.72 -16.43
N ASP A 143 10.34 -2.74 -16.42
CA ASP A 143 11.72 -2.96 -16.01
C ASP A 143 11.83 -3.06 -14.47
N PHE A 144 13.01 -3.48 -14.00
CA PHE A 144 13.29 -3.64 -12.58
C PHE A 144 14.51 -2.81 -12.16
N THR A 145 14.39 -2.10 -11.05
CA THR A 145 15.50 -1.33 -10.45
C THR A 145 16.17 -2.14 -9.35
N LEU A 146 17.50 -2.15 -9.31
CA LEU A 146 18.28 -2.64 -8.18
C LEU A 146 18.08 -1.69 -6.99
N VAL A 147 17.38 -2.15 -5.95
CA VAL A 147 17.10 -1.35 -4.74
C VAL A 147 18.16 -1.57 -3.68
N GLU A 148 18.58 -2.83 -3.49
CA GLU A 148 19.53 -3.22 -2.45
C GLU A 148 20.50 -4.28 -2.96
N SER A 149 21.72 -4.27 -2.44
CA SER A 149 22.80 -5.18 -2.83
C SER A 149 23.63 -5.51 -1.59
N GLU A 150 23.54 -6.76 -1.14
CA GLU A 150 24.19 -7.25 0.08
C GLU A 150 25.42 -8.11 -0.28
N SER A 151 26.55 -7.84 0.37
CA SER A 151 27.76 -8.67 0.26
C SER A 151 27.84 -9.65 1.43
N TYR A 152 27.82 -10.93 1.12
CA TYR A 152 28.04 -12.04 2.05
C TYR A 152 29.40 -12.69 1.80
N GLU A 153 29.88 -13.51 2.74
CA GLU A 153 31.11 -14.28 2.59
C GLU A 153 30.82 -15.79 2.66
N GLY A 154 31.58 -16.59 1.91
CA GLY A 154 31.48 -18.05 1.93
C GLY A 154 32.73 -18.73 1.38
N VAL A 155 32.87 -20.03 1.69
CA VAL A 155 33.99 -20.86 1.22
C VAL A 155 33.83 -21.17 -0.27
N VAL A 156 34.89 -21.00 -1.06
CA VAL A 156 34.89 -21.33 -2.50
C VAL A 156 34.47 -22.78 -2.73
N GLY A 157 33.53 -22.98 -3.65
CA GLY A 157 32.91 -24.27 -3.94
C GLY A 157 31.66 -24.60 -3.10
N ALA A 158 31.36 -23.83 -2.04
CA ALA A 158 30.13 -24.02 -1.27
C ALA A 158 28.89 -23.62 -2.09
N TYR A 159 27.82 -24.41 -1.97
CA TYR A 159 26.51 -24.12 -2.55
C TYR A 159 25.70 -23.23 -1.59
N VAL A 160 25.15 -22.14 -2.11
CA VAL A 160 24.38 -21.14 -1.35
C VAL A 160 22.93 -21.06 -1.84
N TYR A 161 22.03 -20.76 -0.92
CA TYR A 161 20.59 -20.60 -1.17
C TYR A 161 20.04 -19.48 -0.28
N ILE A 162 19.19 -18.63 -0.86
CA ILE A 162 18.39 -17.64 -0.13
C ILE A 162 16.90 -17.97 -0.28
N ASN A 163 16.18 -17.94 0.85
CA ASN A 163 14.72 -17.86 0.88
C ASN A 163 14.33 -16.38 1.09
N PRO A 164 14.04 -15.60 0.03
CA PRO A 164 13.67 -14.19 0.20
C PRO A 164 12.42 -14.00 1.07
N GLU A 165 12.36 -12.87 1.76
CA GLU A 165 11.22 -12.50 2.60
C GLU A 165 10.03 -12.00 1.77
N LYS A 166 8.91 -11.66 2.44
CA LYS A 166 7.70 -11.17 1.78
C LYS A 166 7.55 -9.67 1.94
N GLU A 167 7.74 -8.97 0.84
CA GLU A 167 7.51 -7.53 0.76
C GLU A 167 6.03 -7.18 0.56
N ASP A 168 5.55 -6.14 1.24
CA ASP A 168 4.18 -5.66 1.03
C ASP A 168 4.06 -5.02 -0.36
N GLY A 169 2.95 -5.28 -1.05
CA GLY A 169 2.74 -4.83 -2.41
C GLY A 169 3.53 -5.56 -3.50
N PHE A 170 4.34 -6.58 -3.18
CA PHE A 170 5.09 -7.36 -4.17
C PHE A 170 4.94 -8.88 -4.01
N ASP A 171 5.18 -9.65 -5.08
CA ASP A 171 5.31 -11.10 -5.06
C ASP A 171 6.62 -11.52 -5.75
N ILE A 172 7.23 -12.63 -5.34
CA ILE A 172 8.53 -13.07 -5.85
C ILE A 172 8.38 -13.72 -7.24
N SER A 173 9.14 -13.21 -8.22
CA SER A 173 9.23 -13.78 -9.56
C SER A 173 10.08 -15.05 -9.56
N ASN A 174 9.42 -16.21 -9.52
CA ASN A 174 10.08 -17.52 -9.59
C ASN A 174 10.74 -17.80 -10.95
N GLU A 175 10.42 -17.03 -12.01
CA GLU A 175 10.98 -17.21 -13.35
C GLU A 175 12.24 -16.37 -13.58
N GLN A 176 12.34 -15.20 -12.95
CA GLN A 176 13.50 -14.29 -13.08
C GLN A 176 14.50 -14.44 -11.93
N SER A 177 14.08 -14.90 -10.75
CA SER A 177 14.95 -14.96 -9.56
C SER A 177 15.94 -16.12 -9.60
N VAL A 178 17.21 -15.81 -9.37
CA VAL A 178 18.30 -16.77 -9.14
C VAL A 178 18.54 -16.84 -7.64
N THR A 179 17.84 -17.74 -6.96
CA THR A 179 17.87 -17.92 -5.50
C THR A 179 18.99 -18.86 -5.01
N THR A 180 19.75 -19.48 -5.93
CA THR A 180 20.81 -20.45 -5.63
C THR A 180 22.07 -20.24 -6.47
N GLY A 181 23.22 -20.63 -5.93
CA GLY A 181 24.49 -20.54 -6.64
C GLY A 181 25.62 -21.29 -5.94
N THR A 182 26.84 -21.12 -6.44
CA THR A 182 28.07 -21.68 -5.86
C THR A 182 29.11 -20.57 -5.76
N VAL A 183 29.80 -20.47 -4.61
CA VAL A 183 30.82 -19.44 -4.39
C VAL A 183 32.04 -19.70 -5.28
N LYS A 184 32.39 -18.75 -6.15
CA LYS A 184 33.50 -18.83 -7.10
C LYS A 184 34.80 -18.26 -6.52
N GLU A 185 35.92 -18.77 -6.99
CA GLU A 185 37.27 -18.34 -6.59
C GLU A 185 37.59 -16.88 -6.93
N ASP A 186 36.96 -16.33 -7.96
CA ASP A 186 37.09 -14.93 -8.39
C ASP A 186 36.18 -13.95 -7.62
N GLY A 187 35.26 -14.46 -6.79
CA GLY A 187 34.24 -13.67 -6.09
C GLY A 187 33.09 -13.17 -6.98
N SER A 188 32.98 -13.61 -8.25
CA SER A 188 31.92 -13.15 -9.18
C SER A 188 30.57 -13.86 -8.98
N THR A 189 30.28 -14.36 -7.76
CA THR A 189 29.03 -15.07 -7.46
C THR A 189 27.95 -14.06 -7.12
N GLU A 190 26.93 -13.98 -7.96
CA GLU A 190 25.78 -13.10 -7.78
C GLU A 190 24.50 -13.92 -7.76
N LEU A 191 23.67 -13.69 -6.75
CA LEU A 191 22.27 -14.11 -6.68
C LEU A 191 21.38 -12.89 -6.95
N SER A 192 20.21 -13.09 -7.55
CA SER A 192 19.31 -12.00 -7.91
C SER A 192 17.87 -12.34 -7.57
N ILE A 193 17.22 -11.53 -6.76
CA ILE A 193 15.82 -11.67 -6.38
C ILE A 193 15.01 -10.61 -7.12
N TYR A 194 13.95 -11.03 -7.82
CA TYR A 194 13.08 -10.14 -8.58
C TYR A 194 11.68 -10.11 -7.96
N TYR A 195 11.27 -8.95 -7.46
CA TYR A 195 9.96 -8.71 -6.85
C TYR A 195 9.01 -8.05 -7.86
N LEU A 196 8.04 -8.81 -8.35
CA LEU A 196 6.93 -8.31 -9.19
C LEU A 196 5.96 -7.48 -8.34
N ARG A 197 5.52 -6.34 -8.85
CA ARG A 197 4.63 -5.42 -8.16
C ARG A 197 3.18 -5.88 -8.33
N LYS A 198 2.49 -6.08 -7.21
CA LYS A 198 1.06 -6.45 -7.20
C LYS A 198 0.24 -5.41 -7.97
N THR A 199 -0.81 -5.88 -8.63
CA THR A 199 -1.80 -5.03 -9.30
C THR A 199 -3.16 -5.16 -8.65
N TYR A 200 -3.92 -4.08 -8.67
CA TYR A 200 -5.27 -3.99 -8.10
C TYR A 200 -6.27 -3.51 -9.14
N THR A 201 -7.50 -3.95 -8.98
CA THR A 201 -8.63 -3.61 -9.85
C THR A 201 -9.38 -2.41 -9.27
N VAL A 202 -9.56 -1.37 -10.09
CA VAL A 202 -10.42 -0.21 -9.80
C VAL A 202 -11.62 -0.26 -10.74
N THR A 203 -12.82 -0.52 -10.20
CA THR A 203 -14.07 -0.54 -10.99
C THR A 203 -14.78 0.81 -10.88
N LEU A 204 -15.18 1.36 -12.02
CA LEU A 204 -15.82 2.67 -12.15
C LEU A 204 -17.32 2.50 -12.44
N TYR A 205 -18.17 3.29 -11.79
CA TYR A 205 -19.63 3.18 -11.88
C TYR A 205 -20.30 4.50 -12.26
N ASP A 206 -21.47 4.41 -12.91
CA ASP A 206 -22.48 5.47 -13.03
C ASP A 206 -23.76 4.96 -12.35
N GLY A 207 -24.02 5.43 -11.13
CA GLY A 207 -25.07 4.89 -10.26
C GLY A 207 -24.87 3.41 -9.92
N VAL A 208 -25.49 2.52 -10.69
CA VAL A 208 -25.42 1.05 -10.52
C VAL A 208 -24.68 0.34 -11.65
N ASP A 209 -24.53 0.97 -12.81
CA ASP A 209 -23.91 0.38 -13.99
C ASP A 209 -22.39 0.61 -13.99
N ILE A 210 -21.65 -0.34 -14.56
CA ILE A 210 -20.17 -0.26 -14.65
C ILE A 210 -19.81 0.53 -15.91
N LEU A 211 -19.07 1.62 -15.73
CA LEU A 211 -18.49 2.42 -16.81
C LEU A 211 -17.26 1.73 -17.40
N ASP A 212 -16.29 1.39 -16.56
CA ASP A 212 -15.01 0.78 -16.95
C ASP A 212 -14.32 0.07 -15.77
N THR A 213 -13.19 -0.60 -16.01
CA THR A 213 -12.36 -1.23 -14.98
C THR A 213 -10.87 -1.11 -15.30
N VAL A 214 -10.17 -0.31 -14.50
CA VAL A 214 -8.73 -0.01 -14.64
C VAL A 214 -7.91 -0.94 -13.74
N THR A 215 -6.70 -1.30 -14.19
CA THR A 215 -5.72 -2.06 -13.38
C THR A 215 -4.55 -1.16 -13.00
N VAL A 216 -4.24 -1.07 -11.70
CA VAL A 216 -3.24 -0.14 -11.15
C VAL A 216 -2.17 -0.90 -10.35
N LYS A 217 -0.90 -0.55 -10.54
CA LYS A 217 0.24 -1.11 -9.79
C LYS A 217 0.26 -0.64 -8.32
N HIS A 218 0.69 -1.51 -7.40
CA HIS A 218 0.73 -1.21 -5.96
C HIS A 218 1.56 0.04 -5.66
N GLY A 219 0.98 0.93 -4.85
CA GLY A 219 1.57 2.19 -4.44
C GLY A 219 1.54 3.26 -5.52
N HIS A 220 0.92 3.00 -6.68
CA HIS A 220 0.72 4.02 -7.71
C HIS A 220 -0.54 4.83 -7.42
N VAL A 221 -0.52 6.11 -7.79
CA VAL A 221 -1.71 6.96 -7.73
C VAL A 221 -2.63 6.63 -8.91
N LEU A 222 -3.93 6.78 -8.72
CA LEU A 222 -4.88 6.63 -9.82
C LEU A 222 -4.83 7.89 -10.70
N SER A 223 -4.98 7.70 -12.01
CA SER A 223 -5.23 8.78 -12.97
C SER A 223 -6.33 8.30 -13.92
N LEU A 224 -7.35 9.14 -14.10
CA LEU A 224 -8.49 8.90 -14.97
C LEU A 224 -8.70 10.14 -15.85
N GLU A 225 -9.28 9.94 -17.03
CA GLU A 225 -9.94 11.03 -17.76
C GLU A 225 -11.36 11.20 -17.20
N ASP A 226 -11.90 12.42 -17.25
CA ASP A 226 -13.25 12.71 -16.79
C ASP A 226 -14.27 12.00 -17.72
N PRO A 227 -15.19 11.17 -17.19
CA PRO A 227 -16.07 10.36 -18.00
C PRO A 227 -17.11 11.24 -18.72
N LEU A 228 -17.29 11.00 -20.01
CA LEU A 228 -18.28 11.71 -20.82
C LEU A 228 -19.63 10.98 -20.79
N LYS A 229 -20.71 11.73 -20.63
CA LYS A 229 -22.09 11.25 -20.66
C LYS A 229 -22.92 12.25 -21.46
N GLU A 230 -23.69 11.74 -22.44
CA GLU A 230 -24.55 12.57 -23.29
C GLU A 230 -25.54 13.33 -22.41
N ASP A 231 -25.65 14.65 -22.61
CA ASP A 231 -26.43 15.59 -21.80
C ASP A 231 -26.03 15.73 -20.31
N TYR A 232 -24.80 15.37 -19.91
CA TYR A 232 -24.29 15.61 -18.53
C TYR A 232 -22.82 16.12 -18.45
N ILE A 233 -22.60 17.08 -17.53
CA ILE A 233 -21.31 17.52 -17.00
C ILE A 233 -20.88 16.54 -15.89
N PHE A 234 -19.65 16.01 -15.99
CA PHE A 234 -19.03 15.29 -14.88
C PHE A 234 -18.56 16.25 -13.77
N LEU A 235 -18.84 15.90 -12.50
CA LEU A 235 -18.48 16.71 -11.33
C LEU A 235 -17.29 16.12 -10.56
N GLU A 236 -17.38 14.87 -10.11
CA GLU A 236 -16.35 14.23 -9.28
C GLU A 236 -16.50 12.70 -9.17
N TRP A 237 -15.44 12.06 -8.69
CA TRP A 237 -15.42 10.65 -8.29
C TRP A 237 -15.59 10.51 -6.77
N LEU A 238 -16.59 9.74 -6.35
CA LEU A 238 -16.80 9.33 -4.95
C LEU A 238 -16.38 7.88 -4.74
N VAL A 239 -16.02 7.49 -3.52
CA VAL A 239 -15.90 6.07 -3.14
C VAL A 239 -17.31 5.44 -3.20
N TYR A 240 -17.45 4.34 -3.94
CA TYR A 240 -18.74 3.76 -4.31
C TYR A 240 -19.65 3.48 -3.11
N GLN A 241 -20.94 3.86 -3.22
CA GLN A 241 -21.95 3.82 -2.16
C GLN A 241 -21.61 4.66 -0.90
N THR A 242 -20.79 5.70 -1.05
CA THR A 242 -20.51 6.70 -0.01
C THR A 242 -20.58 8.12 -0.57
N THR A 243 -20.63 9.12 0.32
CA THR A 243 -20.44 10.54 -0.02
C THR A 243 -18.99 11.01 0.05
N GLN A 244 -18.02 10.09 0.21
CA GLN A 244 -16.60 10.45 0.32
C GLN A 244 -15.98 10.67 -1.06
N LYS A 245 -15.61 11.92 -1.38
CA LYS A 245 -14.78 12.25 -2.55
C LYS A 245 -13.47 11.45 -2.51
N PHE A 246 -13.09 10.86 -3.64
CA PHE A 246 -11.82 10.16 -3.76
C PHE A 246 -10.66 11.15 -3.96
N ASP A 247 -9.61 11.01 -3.15
CA ASP A 247 -8.38 11.80 -3.26
C ASP A 247 -7.39 11.08 -4.18
N PHE A 248 -7.23 11.60 -5.41
CA PHE A 248 -6.34 11.07 -6.43
C PHE A 248 -4.83 11.14 -6.08
N SER A 249 -4.44 11.81 -4.99
CA SER A 249 -3.08 11.70 -4.44
C SER A 249 -2.85 10.42 -3.61
N THR A 250 -3.91 9.64 -3.33
CA THR A 250 -3.85 8.40 -2.54
C THR A 250 -3.23 7.25 -3.35
N PRO A 251 -2.15 6.60 -2.86
CA PRO A 251 -1.60 5.39 -3.46
C PRO A 251 -2.57 4.20 -3.38
N ILE A 252 -2.76 3.46 -4.47
CA ILE A 252 -3.62 2.28 -4.53
C ILE A 252 -2.90 1.06 -3.92
N THR A 253 -3.46 0.52 -2.84
CA THR A 253 -2.94 -0.63 -2.09
C THR A 253 -3.92 -1.81 -1.98
N SER A 254 -5.11 -1.67 -2.56
CA SER A 254 -6.16 -2.71 -2.60
C SER A 254 -7.15 -2.44 -3.74
N ASN A 255 -8.03 -3.40 -4.03
CA ASN A 255 -9.10 -3.22 -5.03
C ASN A 255 -10.10 -2.15 -4.57
N LEU A 256 -10.48 -1.27 -5.50
CA LEU A 256 -11.27 -0.06 -5.24
C LEU A 256 -12.52 -0.03 -6.12
N ARG A 257 -13.56 0.69 -5.66
CA ARG A 257 -14.74 1.02 -6.46
C ARG A 257 -15.05 2.51 -6.33
N LEU A 258 -15.24 3.18 -7.46
CA LEU A 258 -15.59 4.59 -7.53
C LEU A 258 -16.91 4.79 -8.27
N SER A 259 -17.72 5.76 -7.86
CA SER A 259 -18.87 6.25 -8.60
C SER A 259 -18.55 7.61 -9.20
N ALA A 260 -18.85 7.80 -10.48
CA ALA A 260 -18.95 9.13 -11.07
C ALA A 260 -20.17 9.86 -10.53
N VAL A 261 -20.10 11.19 -10.50
CA VAL A 261 -21.20 12.10 -10.19
C VAL A 261 -21.37 13.05 -11.37
N PHE A 262 -22.62 13.27 -11.77
CA PHE A 262 -22.98 14.02 -12.97
C PHE A 262 -24.06 15.07 -12.67
N LYS A 263 -23.95 16.26 -13.27
CA LYS A 263 -25.00 17.29 -13.38
C LYS A 263 -25.42 17.39 -14.86
N ALA A 264 -26.66 17.74 -15.18
CA ALA A 264 -27.08 17.88 -16.59
C ALA A 264 -26.29 18.99 -17.33
N LEU A 265 -26.04 18.80 -18.63
CA LEU A 265 -25.57 19.84 -19.56
C LEU A 265 -26.79 20.62 -20.05
N ASP A 266 -27.02 21.82 -19.50
CA ASP A 266 -28.21 22.61 -19.82
C ASP A 266 -27.90 24.11 -19.90
N ASP A 267 -27.09 24.45 -20.91
CA ASP A 267 -26.60 25.83 -21.15
C ASP A 267 -26.47 26.21 -22.65
N ASP A 268 -26.74 25.27 -23.57
CA ASP A 268 -26.98 25.52 -25.01
C ASP A 268 -28.43 25.14 -25.39
N TYR A 269 -29.26 24.79 -24.39
CA TYR A 269 -30.69 24.57 -24.52
C TYR A 269 -31.40 25.92 -24.67
N THR A 270 -32.05 26.13 -25.82
CA THR A 270 -32.99 27.24 -25.99
C THR A 270 -34.33 26.80 -25.45
N TYR A 271 -34.81 27.43 -24.37
CA TYR A 271 -36.14 27.17 -23.85
C TYR A 271 -37.17 27.63 -24.90
N GLU A 272 -38.12 26.77 -25.25
CA GLU A 272 -39.22 27.10 -26.18
C GLU A 272 -40.57 27.18 -25.45
N GLY A 273 -41.59 27.70 -26.14
CA GLY A 273 -42.97 27.72 -25.64
C GLY A 273 -43.17 28.66 -24.45
N TYR A 274 -43.51 28.11 -23.29
CA TYR A 274 -43.87 28.88 -22.09
C TYR A 274 -42.64 29.53 -21.42
N TYR A 275 -41.48 28.87 -21.42
CA TYR A 275 -40.25 29.35 -20.77
C TYR A 275 -39.29 30.09 -21.72
N ALA A 276 -39.76 30.48 -22.91
CA ALA A 276 -38.91 31.06 -23.95
C ALA A 276 -38.22 32.36 -23.50
N GLY A 277 -36.87 32.36 -23.53
CA GLY A 277 -36.03 33.46 -23.04
C GLY A 277 -35.46 33.26 -21.63
N ALA A 278 -35.62 32.08 -21.01
CA ALA A 278 -34.88 31.68 -19.80
C ALA A 278 -33.39 31.36 -20.07
N ASP A 279 -32.99 31.37 -21.33
CA ASP A 279 -31.67 30.94 -21.85
C ASP A 279 -30.51 31.65 -21.13
N GLY A 280 -29.65 30.88 -20.44
CA GLY A 280 -28.50 31.40 -19.69
C GLY A 280 -28.85 32.35 -18.53
N LEU A 281 -30.08 32.33 -18.02
CA LEU A 281 -30.47 33.10 -16.85
C LEU A 281 -30.22 32.31 -15.56
N GLU A 282 -29.55 32.95 -14.60
CA GLU A 282 -29.29 32.42 -13.26
C GLU A 282 -29.58 33.47 -12.17
N GLY A 283 -29.70 32.98 -10.93
CA GLY A 283 -29.89 33.76 -9.71
C GLY A 283 -31.02 34.77 -9.83
N GLN A 284 -30.75 36.01 -9.43
CA GLN A 284 -31.73 37.09 -9.46
C GLN A 284 -32.28 37.39 -10.87
N ASN A 285 -31.53 37.13 -11.94
CA ASN A 285 -32.01 37.35 -13.31
C ASN A 285 -33.08 36.32 -13.68
N LEU A 286 -32.87 35.05 -13.31
CA LEU A 286 -33.85 33.98 -13.50
C LEU A 286 -35.09 34.21 -12.61
N VAL A 287 -34.91 34.60 -11.35
CA VAL A 287 -36.02 34.96 -10.45
C VAL A 287 -36.88 36.08 -11.04
N LEU A 288 -36.27 37.15 -11.57
CA LEU A 288 -37.01 38.26 -12.19
C LEU A 288 -37.76 37.82 -13.47
N PHE A 289 -37.12 37.01 -14.32
CA PHE A 289 -37.78 36.46 -15.51
C PHE A 289 -38.96 35.55 -15.16
N LEU A 290 -38.80 34.64 -14.20
CA LEU A 290 -39.86 33.74 -13.75
C LEU A 290 -40.99 34.51 -13.08
N ASN A 291 -40.69 35.45 -12.19
CA ASN A 291 -41.70 36.31 -11.56
C ASN A 291 -42.53 37.08 -12.60
N GLU A 292 -41.89 37.68 -13.62
CA GLU A 292 -42.57 38.37 -14.71
C GLU A 292 -43.42 37.41 -15.56
N LEU A 293 -42.88 36.24 -15.95
CA LEU A 293 -43.59 35.22 -16.72
C LEU A 293 -44.85 34.71 -15.99
N LEU A 294 -44.72 34.39 -14.70
CA LEU A 294 -45.82 33.91 -13.88
C LEU A 294 -46.89 35.00 -13.71
N ASN A 295 -46.52 36.21 -13.30
CA ASN A 295 -47.49 37.28 -13.06
C ASN A 295 -48.13 37.83 -14.35
N ASN A 296 -47.44 37.80 -15.50
CA ASN A 296 -48.05 38.16 -16.79
C ASN A 296 -49.08 37.15 -17.30
N THR A 297 -49.01 35.89 -16.85
CA THR A 297 -49.92 34.81 -17.28
C THR A 297 -50.99 34.48 -16.25
N TYR A 298 -50.77 34.81 -14.97
CA TYR A 298 -51.64 34.46 -13.84
C TYR A 298 -53.08 35.01 -13.95
N GLN A 299 -54.06 34.11 -13.89
CA GLN A 299 -55.45 34.42 -13.62
C GLN A 299 -55.86 33.87 -12.26
N GLY A 300 -55.90 34.73 -11.25
CA GLY A 300 -56.33 34.36 -9.90
C GLY A 300 -57.77 33.85 -9.83
N VAL A 301 -57.99 32.71 -9.16
CA VAL A 301 -59.31 32.20 -8.76
C VAL A 301 -59.67 32.68 -7.35
N ASP A 302 -60.95 32.63 -6.96
CA ASP A 302 -61.32 32.94 -5.57
C ASP A 302 -61.00 31.76 -4.63
N TYR A 303 -60.55 32.09 -3.40
CA TYR A 303 -60.20 31.08 -2.40
C TYR A 303 -61.36 30.13 -2.10
N GLY A 304 -62.60 30.61 -2.25
CA GLY A 304 -63.79 29.79 -2.20
C GLY A 304 -63.69 28.61 -3.15
N ASP A 305 -63.93 28.85 -4.42
CA ASP A 305 -64.23 27.81 -5.40
C ASP A 305 -62.99 27.00 -5.85
N ALA A 306 -61.78 27.43 -5.44
CA ALA A 306 -60.57 26.60 -5.39
C ALA A 306 -60.81 25.20 -4.76
N ARG A 307 -61.73 25.08 -3.78
CA ARG A 307 -62.13 23.79 -3.18
C ARG A 307 -62.73 22.77 -4.16
N TYR A 308 -63.21 23.21 -5.33
CA TYR A 308 -63.71 22.33 -6.39
C TYR A 308 -62.66 22.04 -7.46
N MET A 309 -61.57 22.81 -7.50
CA MET A 309 -60.44 22.59 -8.39
C MET A 309 -59.51 21.52 -7.79
N LEU A 310 -59.34 21.50 -6.45
CA LEU A 310 -58.57 20.46 -5.74
C LEU A 310 -59.12 19.03 -5.91
N ASP A 311 -60.41 18.88 -6.24
CA ASP A 311 -61.05 17.60 -6.60
C ASP A 311 -60.52 17.03 -7.93
N ASP A 312 -59.99 17.90 -8.82
CA ASP A 312 -59.43 17.53 -10.12
C ASP A 312 -57.89 17.63 -10.17
N THR A 313 -57.26 18.55 -9.42
CA THR A 313 -55.79 18.75 -9.41
C THR A 313 -55.01 17.71 -8.59
N ASP A 314 -55.59 17.22 -7.49
CA ASP A 314 -54.93 16.29 -6.55
C ASP A 314 -55.65 14.92 -6.49
N LYS A 315 -56.36 14.61 -7.57
CA LYS A 315 -57.20 13.44 -7.86
C LYS A 315 -56.46 12.10 -7.80
N ASP A 316 -57.06 11.05 -7.24
CA ASP A 316 -56.51 9.69 -7.26
C ASP A 316 -56.67 9.06 -8.66
N PRO A 317 -55.57 8.78 -9.40
CA PRO A 317 -55.67 8.17 -10.74
C PRO A 317 -56.21 6.74 -10.72
N ASN A 318 -56.19 6.06 -9.57
CA ASN A 318 -56.67 4.69 -9.40
C ASN A 318 -58.14 4.61 -8.96
N GLN A 319 -58.71 5.69 -8.40
CA GLN A 319 -60.08 5.71 -7.85
C GLN A 319 -60.83 6.98 -8.29
N PRO A 320 -61.50 6.95 -9.45
CA PRO A 320 -62.22 8.11 -9.99
C PRO A 320 -63.29 8.66 -9.02
N GLY A 321 -63.18 9.94 -8.67
CA GLY A 321 -64.02 10.63 -7.68
C GLY A 321 -63.41 10.72 -6.28
N ASN A 322 -62.20 10.18 -6.10
CA ASN A 322 -61.36 10.46 -4.94
C ASN A 322 -60.21 11.42 -5.28
N LEU A 323 -59.66 12.07 -4.25
CA LEU A 323 -58.39 12.80 -4.25
C LEU A 323 -57.43 12.22 -3.20
N ILE A 324 -56.14 12.56 -3.29
CA ILE A 324 -55.07 12.10 -2.39
C ILE A 324 -54.73 13.22 -1.40
N LEU A 325 -54.85 12.94 -0.10
CA LEU A 325 -54.50 13.89 0.95
C LEU A 325 -52.98 14.03 1.10
N VAL A 326 -52.45 15.24 1.00
CA VAL A 326 -51.00 15.51 0.88
C VAL A 326 -50.16 14.78 1.92
N TYR A 327 -50.38 15.04 3.21
CA TYR A 327 -49.53 14.51 4.29
C TYR A 327 -49.74 13.02 4.56
N LEU A 328 -50.98 12.52 4.45
CA LEU A 328 -51.32 11.12 4.79
C LEU A 328 -51.25 10.16 3.59
N GLY A 329 -51.13 10.66 2.36
CA GLY A 329 -51.19 9.85 1.13
C GLY A 329 -52.52 9.09 0.96
N THR A 330 -53.54 9.45 1.73
CA THR A 330 -54.79 8.69 1.82
C THR A 330 -55.75 9.15 0.72
N SER A 331 -56.28 8.20 -0.04
CA SER A 331 -57.33 8.44 -1.04
C SER A 331 -58.70 8.56 -0.35
N VAL A 332 -59.39 9.67 -0.56
CA VAL A 332 -60.72 9.96 0.01
C VAL A 332 -61.64 10.60 -1.02
N SER A 333 -62.96 10.51 -0.82
CA SER A 333 -63.97 11.19 -1.67
C SER A 333 -63.67 12.68 -1.80
N GLY A 334 -63.39 13.15 -3.02
CA GLY A 334 -63.04 14.54 -3.28
C GLY A 334 -64.24 15.50 -3.24
N ALA A 335 -65.46 14.98 -3.43
CA ALA A 335 -66.69 15.75 -3.34
C ALA A 335 -66.82 16.56 -2.03
N TRP A 336 -66.76 17.89 -2.14
CA TRP A 336 -66.71 18.81 -1.01
C TRP A 336 -67.92 18.71 -0.06
N ASP A 337 -67.66 18.34 1.20
CA ASP A 337 -68.65 18.03 2.23
C ASP A 337 -68.73 19.07 3.36
N PHE A 338 -68.33 20.32 3.08
CA PHE A 338 -68.12 21.40 4.04
C PHE A 338 -66.89 21.25 4.95
N GLY A 339 -65.96 20.35 4.62
CA GLY A 339 -64.66 20.25 5.29
C GLY A 339 -64.60 19.19 6.38
N ASN A 340 -65.46 18.17 6.30
CA ASN A 340 -65.52 17.06 7.27
C ASN A 340 -64.58 15.91 6.87
N THR A 341 -64.50 15.58 5.57
CA THR A 341 -63.61 14.53 5.04
C THR A 341 -62.20 15.08 4.77
N TRP A 342 -62.10 16.28 4.22
CA TRP A 342 -60.82 16.91 3.87
C TRP A 342 -60.96 18.44 3.90
N ASN A 343 -59.86 19.16 4.13
CA ASN A 343 -59.82 20.62 4.09
C ASN A 343 -58.71 21.15 3.18
N ARG A 344 -58.80 22.44 2.83
CA ARG A 344 -57.73 23.18 2.14
C ARG A 344 -56.59 23.41 3.12
N GLU A 345 -55.41 22.87 2.81
CA GLU A 345 -54.14 23.20 3.44
C GLU A 345 -53.40 24.25 2.61
N HIS A 346 -52.72 25.17 3.30
CA HIS A 346 -51.83 26.18 2.74
C HIS A 346 -50.39 25.75 3.01
N VAL A 347 -49.68 25.26 1.99
CA VAL A 347 -48.31 24.73 2.13
C VAL A 347 -47.38 25.82 2.67
N TRP A 348 -47.43 27.03 2.12
CA TRP A 348 -46.98 28.24 2.81
C TRP A 348 -48.07 28.72 3.78
N PRO A 349 -47.87 28.66 5.12
CA PRO A 349 -48.95 28.86 6.08
C PRO A 349 -49.74 30.16 5.89
N ARG A 350 -51.07 30.08 5.94
CA ARG A 350 -51.97 31.26 5.81
C ARG A 350 -51.70 32.38 6.82
N SER A 351 -51.12 32.06 7.98
CA SER A 351 -50.65 33.04 8.97
C SER A 351 -49.41 33.83 8.53
N PHE A 352 -48.61 33.27 7.62
CA PHE A 352 -47.39 33.89 7.08
C PHE A 352 -47.64 34.60 5.74
N LEU A 353 -48.73 34.32 5.01
CA LEU A 353 -49.03 35.02 3.74
C LEU A 353 -49.42 36.52 3.90
N GLY A 354 -49.66 37.01 5.12
CA GLY A 354 -50.07 38.41 5.41
C GLY A 354 -51.47 38.83 4.94
N VAL A 355 -52.04 38.16 3.94
CA VAL A 355 -53.35 38.44 3.35
C VAL A 355 -54.50 37.68 4.04
N SER A 356 -55.76 38.05 3.76
CA SER A 356 -56.93 37.27 4.18
C SER A 356 -57.27 36.16 3.19
N ALA A 357 -57.88 35.10 3.72
CA ALA A 357 -58.31 33.91 3.00
C ALA A 357 -59.83 33.74 3.18
N ASP A 358 -60.58 34.74 2.74
CA ASP A 358 -62.03 34.73 2.76
C ASP A 358 -62.54 34.09 1.46
N ASN A 359 -63.69 33.42 1.45
CA ASN A 359 -64.14 32.70 0.25
C ASN A 359 -64.31 33.58 -1.02
N SER A 360 -64.24 34.91 -0.93
CA SER A 360 -64.30 35.83 -2.08
C SER A 360 -62.99 36.58 -2.36
N THR A 361 -61.86 36.20 -1.74
CA THR A 361 -60.56 36.83 -2.03
C THR A 361 -59.83 36.12 -3.16
N VAL A 362 -59.21 36.92 -4.03
CA VAL A 362 -58.29 36.49 -5.09
C VAL A 362 -56.91 37.09 -4.74
N ASN A 363 -55.97 36.27 -4.26
CA ASN A 363 -54.64 36.66 -3.78
C ASN A 363 -53.73 35.42 -3.55
N ALA A 364 -52.55 35.57 -2.94
CA ALA A 364 -51.64 34.47 -2.61
C ALA A 364 -52.23 33.35 -1.71
N ALA A 365 -53.36 33.59 -1.04
CA ALA A 365 -54.09 32.57 -0.28
C ALA A 365 -55.19 31.86 -1.09
N SER A 366 -55.45 32.24 -2.35
CA SER A 366 -56.33 31.52 -3.28
C SER A 366 -55.57 30.81 -4.41
N ASP A 367 -54.23 30.92 -4.41
CA ASP A 367 -53.33 30.27 -5.36
C ASP A 367 -53.38 28.73 -5.22
N LEU A 368 -53.74 28.04 -6.29
CA LEU A 368 -53.87 26.58 -6.30
C LEU A 368 -52.54 25.86 -6.14
N HIS A 369 -51.41 26.44 -6.57
CA HIS A 369 -50.10 25.79 -6.37
C HIS A 369 -49.79 25.66 -4.87
N ASN A 370 -50.13 26.68 -4.09
CA ASN A 370 -50.01 26.71 -2.61
C ASN A 370 -51.06 25.85 -1.88
N LEU A 371 -52.15 25.47 -2.55
CA LEU A 371 -53.28 24.79 -1.93
C LEU A 371 -53.23 23.27 -2.18
N LYS A 372 -53.34 22.50 -1.12
CA LYS A 372 -53.42 21.02 -1.16
C LYS A 372 -54.65 20.54 -0.37
N PRO A 373 -55.28 19.41 -0.73
CA PRO A 373 -56.26 18.76 0.14
C PRO A 373 -55.53 18.01 1.27
N SER A 374 -56.03 18.14 2.50
CA SER A 374 -55.46 17.48 3.69
C SER A 374 -56.54 16.96 4.63
N ASP A 375 -56.20 16.00 5.50
CA ASP A 375 -57.07 15.61 6.61
C ASP A 375 -57.25 16.81 7.58
N PRO A 376 -58.46 17.12 8.06
CA PRO A 376 -58.68 18.29 8.92
C PRO A 376 -57.96 18.23 10.26
N SER A 377 -57.72 17.03 10.79
CA SER A 377 -56.97 16.78 12.04
C SER A 377 -55.48 16.92 11.81
N GLU A 378 -54.97 16.37 10.70
CA GLU A 378 -53.54 16.42 10.37
C GLU A 378 -53.10 17.85 10.01
N ASN A 379 -53.91 18.58 9.23
CA ASN A 379 -53.71 20.01 9.00
C ASN A 379 -53.70 20.78 10.34
N SER A 380 -54.65 20.53 11.23
CA SER A 380 -54.68 21.12 12.57
C SER A 380 -53.45 20.75 13.44
N SER A 381 -52.82 19.60 13.19
CA SER A 381 -51.59 19.14 13.84
C SER A 381 -50.32 19.81 13.28
N ARG A 382 -50.30 20.05 11.95
CA ARG A 382 -49.26 20.82 11.25
C ARG A 382 -49.31 22.29 11.69
N SER A 383 -50.50 22.89 11.81
CA SER A 383 -50.68 24.31 12.17
C SER A 383 -49.89 25.23 11.20
N ASN A 384 -49.05 26.13 11.72
CA ASN A 384 -48.13 26.98 10.96
C ASN A 384 -46.66 26.58 11.18
N LYS A 385 -46.39 25.30 11.46
CA LYS A 385 -45.02 24.80 11.66
C LYS A 385 -44.20 24.89 10.37
N TYR A 386 -42.91 25.19 10.56
CA TYR A 386 -41.88 25.05 9.54
C TYR A 386 -41.75 23.59 9.11
N TYR A 387 -41.19 23.34 7.92
CA TYR A 387 -40.92 21.96 7.51
C TYR A 387 -39.53 21.51 7.98
N GLY A 388 -39.39 20.23 8.31
CA GLY A 388 -38.11 19.67 8.75
C GLY A 388 -38.15 18.15 9.00
N ASN A 389 -36.98 17.53 9.08
CA ASN A 389 -36.77 16.08 9.30
C ASN A 389 -37.10 15.59 10.74
N THR A 390 -38.09 16.19 11.40
CA THR A 390 -38.70 15.74 12.67
C THR A 390 -39.98 16.54 12.97
N THR A 391 -41.09 15.87 13.29
CA THR A 391 -42.28 16.54 13.85
C THR A 391 -42.10 16.86 15.35
N ASN A 392 -42.21 18.15 15.70
CA ASN A 392 -42.15 18.63 17.10
C ASN A 392 -43.06 19.88 17.29
N SER A 393 -42.67 20.80 18.18
CA SER A 393 -43.40 22.05 18.47
C SER A 393 -43.16 23.19 17.47
N GLN A 394 -42.03 23.19 16.74
CA GLN A 394 -41.69 24.19 15.72
C GLN A 394 -41.73 23.63 14.30
N THR A 395 -41.28 22.39 14.11
CA THR A 395 -41.22 21.74 12.79
C THR A 395 -42.25 20.63 12.62
N TYR A 396 -42.63 20.40 11.37
CA TYR A 396 -43.48 19.30 10.91
C TYR A 396 -42.74 18.49 9.85
N GLU A 397 -42.78 17.16 10.00
CA GLU A 397 -42.25 16.20 9.04
C GLU A 397 -43.41 15.49 8.32
N PRO A 398 -43.55 15.67 6.99
CA PRO A 398 -44.48 14.92 6.17
C PRO A 398 -43.91 13.53 5.82
N ARG A 399 -44.74 12.66 5.23
CA ARG A 399 -44.27 11.43 4.56
C ARG A 399 -43.22 11.76 3.49
N ASP A 400 -42.27 10.84 3.26
CA ASP A 400 -41.12 11.13 2.40
C ASP A 400 -41.52 11.52 0.96
N ALA A 401 -42.45 10.79 0.35
CA ALA A 401 -42.94 11.03 -1.02
C ALA A 401 -43.96 12.18 -1.16
N VAL A 402 -43.70 13.32 -0.50
CA VAL A 402 -44.17 14.70 -0.79
C VAL A 402 -43.15 15.75 -0.29
N LYS A 403 -41.96 15.33 0.14
CA LYS A 403 -40.92 16.27 0.61
C LYS A 403 -40.51 17.17 -0.56
N GLY A 404 -40.46 16.61 -1.77
CA GLY A 404 -40.26 17.29 -3.03
C GLY A 404 -41.43 18.20 -3.43
N ASP A 405 -42.69 17.72 -3.41
CA ASP A 405 -43.90 18.56 -3.64
C ASP A 405 -43.82 19.84 -2.82
N ILE A 406 -43.55 19.69 -1.52
CA ILE A 406 -43.58 20.77 -0.55
C ILE A 406 -42.44 21.75 -0.81
N ALA A 407 -41.24 21.27 -1.14
CA ALA A 407 -40.13 22.12 -1.55
C ALA A 407 -40.45 22.91 -2.83
N ARG A 408 -40.91 22.23 -3.90
CA ARG A 408 -41.23 22.85 -5.19
C ARG A 408 -42.39 23.84 -5.12
N ILE A 409 -43.40 23.59 -4.29
CA ILE A 409 -44.48 24.55 -4.01
C ILE A 409 -43.95 25.78 -3.26
N LEU A 410 -43.05 25.61 -2.30
CA LEU A 410 -42.48 26.73 -1.54
C LEU A 410 -41.52 27.59 -2.37
N PHE A 411 -40.69 26.99 -3.24
CA PHE A 411 -39.86 27.73 -4.20
C PHE A 411 -40.72 28.55 -5.18
N TYR A 412 -41.84 27.99 -5.66
CA TYR A 412 -42.80 28.75 -6.47
C TYR A 412 -43.36 29.96 -5.72
N MET A 413 -43.75 29.81 -4.44
CA MET A 413 -44.28 30.92 -3.65
C MET A 413 -43.25 32.03 -3.40
N ASP A 414 -41.99 31.65 -3.19
CA ASP A 414 -40.84 32.56 -3.02
C ASP A 414 -40.55 33.39 -4.28
N VAL A 415 -40.75 32.83 -5.48
CA VAL A 415 -40.53 33.53 -6.76
C VAL A 415 -41.77 34.26 -7.28
N MET A 416 -42.98 33.76 -7.00
CA MET A 416 -44.25 34.33 -7.50
C MET A 416 -44.65 35.63 -6.79
N TYR A 417 -44.32 35.79 -5.51
CA TYR A 417 -44.82 36.86 -4.65
C TYR A 417 -43.67 37.64 -3.98
N ASP A 418 -43.35 38.82 -4.50
CA ASP A 418 -42.24 39.70 -4.08
C ASP A 418 -42.11 39.96 -2.57
N GLU A 419 -43.19 39.86 -1.80
CA GLU A 419 -43.14 40.04 -0.34
C GLU A 419 -42.64 38.79 0.42
N LEU A 420 -42.76 37.60 -0.16
CA LEU A 420 -42.41 36.33 0.49
C LEU A 420 -40.91 36.05 0.42
N SER A 421 -40.38 35.35 1.42
CA SER A 421 -38.96 34.96 1.46
C SER A 421 -38.71 33.64 2.18
N LEU A 422 -38.00 32.72 1.52
CA LEU A 422 -37.44 31.52 2.10
C LEU A 422 -36.13 31.80 2.82
N ILE A 423 -36.04 31.32 4.06
CA ILE A 423 -34.90 31.54 4.96
C ILE A 423 -34.32 30.21 5.45
N SER A 424 -33.00 30.17 5.62
CA SER A 424 -32.25 29.03 6.20
C SER A 424 -32.43 28.90 7.73
N ALA A 425 -33.63 29.16 8.25
CA ALA A 425 -33.92 29.16 9.69
C ALA A 425 -35.42 28.95 10.01
N ASN A 426 -35.70 28.51 11.24
CA ASN A 426 -37.05 28.25 11.75
C ASN A 426 -37.54 29.36 12.71
N GLU A 427 -37.24 30.63 12.40
CA GLU A 427 -37.46 31.79 13.30
C GLU A 427 -38.03 33.06 12.63
N GLY A 428 -38.62 32.92 11.44
CA GLY A 428 -39.26 34.00 10.69
C GLY A 428 -40.60 34.52 11.25
N ASN A 429 -41.07 35.60 10.63
CA ASN A 429 -42.30 36.34 10.92
C ASN A 429 -43.35 36.10 9.81
N THR A 430 -44.37 36.97 9.74
CA THR A 430 -45.18 37.09 8.52
C THR A 430 -44.27 37.40 7.32
N TYR A 431 -44.58 36.77 6.19
CA TYR A 431 -43.85 36.73 4.92
C TYR A 431 -42.57 35.89 4.87
N GLU A 432 -42.13 35.29 5.98
CA GLU A 432 -40.93 34.44 6.03
C GLU A 432 -41.31 32.96 6.23
N MET A 433 -40.61 32.03 5.56
CA MET A 433 -40.81 30.59 5.72
C MET A 433 -39.48 29.82 5.62
N GLY A 434 -39.41 28.62 6.21
CA GLY A 434 -38.19 27.82 6.28
C GLY A 434 -38.44 26.34 6.58
N ASN A 435 -37.40 25.50 6.62
CA ASN A 435 -35.98 25.83 6.45
C ASN A 435 -35.51 25.60 5.00
N LEU A 436 -35.02 26.65 4.31
CA LEU A 436 -34.54 26.58 2.92
C LEU A 436 -33.55 25.42 2.69
N ASP A 437 -32.57 25.23 3.57
CA ASP A 437 -31.55 24.19 3.44
C ASP A 437 -32.16 22.77 3.38
N ILE A 438 -33.25 22.54 4.13
CA ILE A 438 -33.97 21.27 4.15
C ILE A 438 -34.85 21.14 2.89
N LEU A 439 -35.43 22.23 2.39
CA LEU A 439 -36.21 22.18 1.15
C LEU A 439 -35.31 21.86 -0.06
N LEU A 440 -34.07 22.35 -0.08
CA LEU A 440 -33.06 22.00 -1.08
C LEU A 440 -32.64 20.52 -0.98
N GLU A 441 -32.42 20.00 0.23
CA GLU A 441 -32.21 18.55 0.46
C GLU A 441 -33.40 17.72 -0.05
N TRP A 442 -34.62 18.12 0.31
CA TRP A 442 -35.86 17.42 -0.04
C TRP A 442 -36.13 17.38 -1.54
N HIS A 443 -35.87 18.49 -2.25
CA HIS A 443 -36.00 18.56 -3.70
C HIS A 443 -35.12 17.54 -4.44
N VAL A 444 -33.92 17.25 -3.92
CA VAL A 444 -32.99 16.27 -4.49
C VAL A 444 -33.33 14.84 -4.09
N LEU A 445 -33.81 14.62 -2.85
CA LEU A 445 -34.16 13.29 -2.35
C LEU A 445 -35.51 12.76 -2.87
N ASP A 446 -36.42 13.66 -3.27
CA ASP A 446 -37.78 13.34 -3.73
C ASP A 446 -38.03 14.08 -5.07
N PRO A 447 -37.57 13.51 -6.22
CA PRO A 447 -37.70 14.13 -7.55
C PRO A 447 -39.15 14.35 -7.99
N VAL A 448 -39.35 15.07 -9.11
CA VAL A 448 -40.69 15.29 -9.69
C VAL A 448 -41.31 13.97 -10.17
N ASP A 449 -42.60 13.77 -9.92
CA ASP A 449 -43.36 12.59 -10.34
C ASP A 449 -44.55 12.92 -11.29
N ASP A 450 -45.19 11.86 -11.81
CA ASP A 450 -46.35 11.97 -12.71
C ASP A 450 -47.56 12.70 -12.07
N PHE A 451 -47.70 12.66 -10.74
CA PHE A 451 -48.80 13.30 -10.02
C PHE A 451 -48.59 14.81 -9.87
N GLU A 452 -47.35 15.25 -9.60
CA GLU A 452 -46.97 16.67 -9.66
C GLU A 452 -47.12 17.25 -11.07
N ILE A 453 -46.66 16.54 -12.11
CA ILE A 453 -46.78 17.00 -13.50
C ILE A 453 -48.26 17.16 -13.88
N TYR A 454 -49.09 16.14 -13.60
CA TYR A 454 -50.54 16.21 -13.79
C TYR A 454 -51.16 17.39 -13.03
N ARG A 455 -50.79 17.59 -11.76
CA ARG A 455 -51.28 18.69 -10.94
C ARG A 455 -50.91 20.06 -11.53
N ASN A 456 -49.68 20.22 -12.01
CA ASN A 456 -49.20 21.44 -12.64
C ASN A 456 -49.98 21.76 -13.93
N ASP A 457 -50.20 20.76 -14.79
CA ASP A 457 -51.05 20.86 -15.99
C ASP A 457 -52.50 21.26 -15.65
N MET A 458 -53.10 20.66 -14.62
CA MET A 458 -54.47 20.96 -14.21
C MET A 458 -54.60 22.36 -13.60
N ILE A 459 -53.62 22.81 -12.81
CA ILE A 459 -53.61 24.19 -12.27
C ILE A 459 -53.42 25.21 -13.39
N TYR A 460 -52.55 24.94 -14.36
CA TYR A 460 -52.40 25.76 -15.56
C TYR A 460 -53.73 25.91 -16.32
N GLY A 461 -54.56 24.87 -16.36
CA GLY A 461 -55.91 24.91 -16.93
C GLY A 461 -56.90 25.85 -16.21
N TYR A 462 -56.65 26.23 -14.96
CA TYR A 462 -57.47 27.16 -14.19
C TYR A 462 -56.86 28.56 -14.05
N GLN A 463 -55.55 28.64 -13.82
CA GLN A 463 -54.83 29.86 -13.45
C GLN A 463 -53.81 30.35 -14.48
N TYR A 464 -53.60 29.61 -15.57
CA TYR A 464 -52.76 29.98 -16.72
C TYR A 464 -51.27 30.24 -16.40
N ASN A 465 -50.81 30.00 -15.17
CA ASN A 465 -49.41 29.92 -14.81
C ASN A 465 -49.03 28.50 -14.31
N ARG A 466 -47.74 28.17 -14.42
CA ARG A 466 -47.17 26.85 -14.07
C ARG A 466 -46.17 26.98 -12.93
N ASN A 467 -45.93 25.91 -12.17
CA ASN A 467 -44.81 25.89 -11.22
C ASN A 467 -43.51 25.59 -11.99
N PRO A 468 -42.58 26.57 -12.11
CA PRO A 468 -41.37 26.39 -12.90
C PRO A 468 -40.43 25.34 -12.33
N PHE A 469 -40.50 25.05 -11.02
CA PHE A 469 -39.66 24.05 -10.36
C PHE A 469 -40.21 22.62 -10.46
N ILE A 470 -41.41 22.45 -11.05
CA ILE A 470 -41.96 21.14 -11.45
C ILE A 470 -41.61 20.86 -12.92
N ASP A 471 -41.78 21.84 -13.82
CA ASP A 471 -41.45 21.68 -15.25
C ASP A 471 -39.93 21.66 -15.50
N HIS A 472 -39.18 22.44 -14.73
CA HIS A 472 -37.73 22.63 -14.84
C HIS A 472 -37.07 22.57 -13.44
N PRO A 473 -36.91 21.36 -12.86
CA PRO A 473 -36.29 21.19 -11.54
C PRO A 473 -34.90 21.83 -11.41
N GLU A 474 -34.13 21.88 -12.50
CA GLU A 474 -32.81 22.50 -12.57
C GLU A 474 -32.82 24.01 -12.25
N PHE A 475 -33.98 24.68 -12.38
CA PHE A 475 -34.11 26.07 -11.92
C PHE A 475 -33.92 26.24 -10.41
N VAL A 476 -34.08 25.20 -9.59
CA VAL A 476 -33.77 25.28 -8.15
C VAL A 476 -32.27 25.54 -7.93
N ASP A 477 -31.40 24.87 -8.67
CA ASP A 477 -29.95 25.11 -8.60
C ASP A 477 -29.58 26.44 -9.28
N LYS A 478 -30.13 26.73 -10.45
CA LYS A 478 -29.89 28.01 -11.15
C LYS A 478 -30.36 29.22 -10.32
N VAL A 479 -31.39 29.11 -9.45
CA VAL A 479 -31.82 30.17 -8.51
C VAL A 479 -30.99 30.15 -7.22
N TYR A 480 -30.99 29.05 -6.46
CA TYR A 480 -30.51 29.02 -5.07
C TYR A 480 -29.05 28.55 -4.93
N GLY A 481 -28.48 27.80 -5.87
CA GLY A 481 -27.10 27.28 -5.79
C GLY A 481 -26.04 28.37 -5.67
N SER A 482 -26.30 29.55 -6.25
CA SER A 482 -25.46 30.75 -6.06
C SER A 482 -25.41 31.28 -4.61
N THR A 483 -26.38 30.93 -3.76
CA THR A 483 -26.46 31.42 -2.37
C THR A 483 -25.76 30.51 -1.35
N SER A 484 -25.44 29.27 -1.73
CA SER A 484 -24.83 28.23 -0.87
C SER A 484 -23.34 28.46 -0.52
N SER A 485 -22.88 29.72 -0.46
CA SER A 485 -21.49 30.08 -0.15
C SER A 485 -21.20 30.25 1.36
N VAL A 486 -21.92 29.54 2.24
CA VAL A 486 -21.73 29.59 3.70
C VAL A 486 -21.76 28.19 4.33
N SER A 487 -20.61 27.77 4.88
CA SER A 487 -20.38 26.63 5.78
C SER A 487 -20.87 25.22 5.36
N MET A 488 -19.93 24.28 5.26
CA MET A 488 -20.25 22.84 5.22
C MET A 488 -21.07 22.42 6.44
N ILE A 489 -22.21 21.76 6.22
CA ILE A 489 -22.98 21.11 7.27
C ILE A 489 -22.20 19.89 7.77
N ASP A 490 -21.82 19.92 9.05
CA ASP A 490 -21.13 18.81 9.71
C ASP A 490 -22.11 17.68 10.06
N VAL A 491 -22.40 16.84 9.05
CA VAL A 491 -23.35 15.71 9.13
C VAL A 491 -23.00 14.72 10.25
N SER A 492 -21.76 14.71 10.75
CA SER A 492 -21.35 13.86 11.88
C SER A 492 -22.15 14.12 13.17
N LYS A 493 -22.79 15.30 13.29
CA LYS A 493 -23.63 15.64 14.45
C LYS A 493 -25.07 15.13 14.37
N VAL A 494 -25.56 14.69 13.21
CA VAL A 494 -26.95 14.23 13.04
C VAL A 494 -27.14 12.80 13.56
N PHE A 495 -26.14 11.93 13.38
CA PHE A 495 -26.16 10.53 13.85
C PHE A 495 -25.54 10.32 15.23
N GLY A 496 -25.79 11.25 16.15
CA GLY A 496 -25.52 11.03 17.57
C GLY A 496 -26.50 10.01 18.17
N SER A 497 -25.98 8.91 18.73
CA SER A 497 -26.71 7.87 19.47
C SER A 497 -27.57 6.87 18.66
N MET A 498 -26.95 5.83 18.09
CA MET A 498 -27.55 4.48 18.13
C MET A 498 -26.59 3.26 18.05
N ILE A 499 -25.29 3.43 18.35
CA ILE A 499 -24.28 2.35 18.46
C ILE A 499 -23.44 2.71 19.72
N GLU A 500 -23.11 1.83 20.69
CA GLU A 500 -23.14 0.36 20.79
C GLU A 500 -23.37 -0.09 22.26
N THR A 501 -23.94 -1.28 22.49
CA THR A 501 -23.61 -2.15 23.65
C THR A 501 -24.11 -3.58 23.39
N ILE A 502 -23.28 -4.42 22.77
CA ILE A 502 -23.42 -5.87 22.86
C ILE A 502 -22.10 -6.41 23.44
N TYR A 503 -22.19 -7.13 24.55
CA TYR A 503 -21.02 -7.70 25.21
C TYR A 503 -20.50 -8.94 24.49
N ILE A 504 -19.17 -9.04 24.39
CA ILE A 504 -18.46 -10.25 23.98
C ILE A 504 -18.70 -11.37 25.01
N VAL A 505 -18.99 -12.59 24.52
CA VAL A 505 -18.91 -13.87 25.24
C VAL A 505 -18.30 -14.91 24.30
#